data_AF-A0A7R8X960-F1
#
_entry.id   AF-A0A7R8X960-F1
#
_cell.length_a   1.000
_cell.length_b   1.000
_cell.length_c   1.000
_cell.angle_alpha   90.00
_cell.angle_beta   90.00
_cell.angle_gamma   90.00
#
_symmetry.space_group_name_H-M   'P 1'
#
loop_
_entity.id
_entity.type
_entity.pdbx_description
1 polymer ?
#
loop_
_entity_poly.entity_id
_entity_poly.type
_entity_poly.pdbx_seq_one_letter_code
_entity_poly.pdbx_strand_id
1 'polypeptide(L)'
;MRGYPILIVVLLIVWTECSFGKKYALNSIPEPRSLADLEEKMSTIMDKITELATDNAQLKINKHLQLDNEKLKHEIAQQKLDIIQMKHDIAQLRHDNERLKRVNENLNAQRETAVEDRIQYLEAVTRQIVPPTCESLAKLGVTRSGAYLVDPDGVLRGDPPIRVFCDMDTDPPSTNVLHDSMETMEVGHCPDPGCYGRRIAYHASMKQMQALIDRSESCKQQIRYDCFSAALTTSGTNYAWWMDRRGDPQYYWEGSHAGEHTCNCGLTDNCEHSTQACNCDADAPKWESDSGTITNATALPITELRFGGLQSEGQKAKHTLGALVCTGRNPPSSPAGSCSSLRQAGHTGTGYHLISTKKGLLDVVLCRMDLEDTDEGFQLATGARIAEERVYFDAYRISNWSNAGIISFEGTELNMGNGMDVNTGIFTAPLDERRTFRSPVLIGLHQSSTEPQYDVLKERATAEEAKGAPESSAEPRHGHDTDRTDGRAAGPVSASLCTVRNGSL
;
A
#
# COMPACT_ATOMS: atom_id res chain seq x y z
N MET A 1 -85.98 -106.20 8.57
CA MET A 1 -85.18 -106.99 7.60
C MET A 1 -84.53 -106.04 6.60
N ARG A 2 -83.19 -106.04 6.56
CA ARG A 2 -82.21 -105.76 5.47
C ARG A 2 -82.29 -104.53 4.53
N GLY A 3 -81.12 -103.88 4.37
CA GLY A 3 -80.61 -103.09 3.22
C GLY A 3 -80.78 -101.57 3.38
N TYR A 4 -79.79 -100.67 3.36
CA TYR A 4 -78.65 -100.49 2.43
C TYR A 4 -77.55 -99.60 3.07
N PRO A 5 -76.24 -99.95 3.04
CA PRO A 5 -75.18 -99.13 3.64
C PRO A 5 -74.34 -98.30 2.64
N ILE A 6 -74.62 -98.30 1.33
CA ILE A 6 -73.68 -97.73 0.33
C ILE A 6 -73.95 -96.24 -0.01
N LEU A 7 -75.19 -95.75 0.17
CA LEU A 7 -75.53 -94.36 -0.17
C LEU A 7 -74.94 -93.32 0.78
N ILE A 8 -74.59 -93.73 2.01
CA ILE A 8 -74.11 -92.82 3.06
C ILE A 8 -72.63 -92.47 2.89
N VAL A 9 -71.84 -93.35 2.24
CA VAL A 9 -70.39 -93.12 2.09
C VAL A 9 -70.09 -92.09 1.00
N VAL A 10 -70.89 -92.02 -0.07
CA VAL A 10 -70.68 -91.04 -1.16
C VAL A 10 -71.17 -89.65 -0.75
N LEU A 11 -72.21 -89.55 0.07
CA LEU A 11 -72.72 -88.26 0.57
C LEU A 11 -71.81 -87.61 1.64
N LEU A 12 -71.00 -88.39 2.36
CA LEU A 12 -70.12 -87.86 3.40
C LEU A 12 -68.81 -87.27 2.85
N ILE A 13 -68.31 -87.73 1.69
CA ILE A 13 -67.09 -87.17 1.09
C ILE A 13 -67.37 -85.81 0.42
N VAL A 14 -68.61 -85.56 -0.02
CA VAL A 14 -69.02 -84.29 -0.66
C VAL A 14 -69.19 -83.16 0.36
N TRP A 15 -69.32 -83.46 1.65
CA TRP A 15 -69.55 -82.44 2.68
C TRP A 15 -68.27 -81.82 3.28
N THR A 16 -67.10 -82.42 3.04
CA THR A 16 -65.87 -81.96 3.71
C THR A 16 -65.06 -80.90 2.98
N GLU A 17 -65.35 -80.54 1.71
CA GLU A 17 -64.56 -79.51 0.99
C GLU A 17 -65.38 -78.44 0.23
N CYS A 18 -66.65 -78.20 0.58
CA CYS A 18 -67.43 -77.09 -0.01
C CYS A 18 -67.99 -76.14 1.05
N SER A 19 -67.12 -75.61 1.91
CA SER A 19 -67.38 -74.32 2.55
C SER A 19 -66.72 -73.25 1.69
N PHE A 20 -67.49 -72.55 0.85
CA PHE A 20 -67.38 -71.11 0.57
C PHE A 20 -68.16 -70.73 -0.71
N GLY A 21 -69.22 -69.92 -0.55
CA GLY A 21 -69.47 -68.78 -1.43
C GLY A 21 -70.62 -68.82 -2.44
N LYS A 22 -70.81 -69.90 -3.22
CA LYS A 22 -71.90 -69.95 -4.22
C LYS A 22 -72.73 -71.22 -4.10
N LYS A 23 -74.05 -71.06 -3.86
CA LYS A 23 -75.02 -72.16 -3.92
C LYS A 23 -75.27 -72.51 -5.38
N TYR A 24 -74.62 -73.55 -5.89
CA TYR A 24 -75.02 -74.18 -7.15
C TYR A 24 -76.04 -75.27 -6.84
N ALA A 25 -77.29 -75.08 -7.28
CA ALA A 25 -78.38 -76.01 -7.04
C ALA A 25 -78.21 -77.26 -7.91
N LEU A 26 -77.71 -78.34 -7.32
CA LEU A 26 -77.77 -79.70 -7.88
C LEU A 26 -79.20 -80.29 -7.90
N ASN A 27 -80.20 -79.54 -7.43
CA ASN A 27 -81.60 -79.95 -7.24
C ASN A 27 -82.39 -80.22 -8.54
N SER A 28 -81.74 -80.36 -9.68
CA SER A 28 -82.42 -80.48 -10.98
C SER A 28 -81.93 -81.65 -11.86
N ILE A 29 -81.22 -82.64 -11.29
CA ILE A 29 -80.84 -83.85 -12.03
C ILE A 29 -81.85 -84.99 -11.70
N PRO A 30 -82.83 -85.29 -12.58
CA PRO A 30 -83.78 -86.40 -12.38
C PRO A 30 -83.11 -87.78 -12.49
N GLU A 31 -83.71 -88.82 -11.89
CA GLU A 31 -83.16 -90.19 -11.77
C GLU A 31 -82.75 -90.81 -13.13
N PRO A 32 -81.63 -91.57 -13.19
CA PRO A 32 -81.13 -92.26 -14.39
C PRO A 32 -82.02 -93.45 -14.78
N ARG A 33 -82.36 -93.56 -16.07
CA ARG A 33 -83.26 -94.61 -16.61
C ARG A 33 -82.52 -95.77 -17.29
N SER A 34 -81.20 -95.67 -17.51
CA SER A 34 -80.35 -96.73 -18.07
C SER A 34 -78.87 -96.54 -17.71
N LEU A 35 -78.01 -97.54 -17.96
CA LEU A 35 -76.56 -97.47 -17.69
C LEU A 35 -75.87 -96.35 -18.51
N ALA A 36 -76.26 -96.15 -19.77
CA ALA A 36 -75.74 -95.06 -20.61
C ALA A 36 -76.18 -93.67 -20.11
N ASP A 37 -77.41 -93.56 -19.59
CA ASP A 37 -77.95 -92.33 -18.98
C ASP A 37 -77.25 -92.00 -17.63
N LEU A 38 -76.68 -93.01 -16.97
CA LEU A 38 -75.83 -92.84 -15.78
C LEU A 38 -74.45 -92.29 -16.17
N GLU A 39 -73.84 -92.80 -17.24
CA GLU A 39 -72.52 -92.35 -17.74
C GLU A 39 -72.56 -90.90 -18.23
N GLU A 40 -73.62 -90.50 -18.95
CA GLU A 40 -73.82 -89.10 -19.41
C GLU A 40 -74.01 -88.12 -18.24
N LYS A 41 -74.80 -88.52 -17.23
CA LYS A 41 -74.97 -87.73 -16.00
C LYS A 41 -73.68 -87.65 -15.18
N MET A 42 -72.89 -88.73 -15.13
CA MET A 42 -71.59 -88.74 -14.46
C MET A 42 -70.59 -87.81 -15.18
N SER A 43 -70.58 -87.80 -16.52
CA SER A 43 -69.78 -86.85 -17.31
C SER A 43 -70.20 -85.40 -17.04
N THR A 44 -71.50 -85.13 -17.03
CA THR A 44 -72.05 -83.79 -16.73
C THR A 44 -71.68 -83.32 -15.31
N ILE A 45 -71.64 -84.24 -14.34
CA ILE A 45 -71.21 -83.94 -12.98
C ILE A 45 -69.69 -83.66 -12.95
N MET A 46 -68.88 -84.44 -13.65
CA MET A 46 -67.44 -84.21 -13.76
C MET A 46 -67.10 -82.87 -14.40
N ASP A 47 -67.83 -82.46 -15.45
CA ASP A 47 -67.66 -81.15 -16.10
C ASP A 47 -68.04 -79.99 -15.18
N LYS A 48 -69.10 -80.14 -14.37
CA LYS A 48 -69.45 -79.15 -13.33
C LYS A 48 -68.42 -79.08 -12.21
N ILE A 49 -67.81 -80.21 -11.85
CA ILE A 49 -66.74 -80.25 -10.85
C ILE A 49 -65.49 -79.54 -11.37
N THR A 50 -65.11 -79.73 -12.63
CA THR A 50 -63.98 -79.01 -13.24
C THR A 50 -64.25 -77.52 -13.38
N GLU A 51 -65.47 -77.11 -13.76
CA GLU A 51 -65.89 -75.70 -13.76
C GLU A 51 -65.80 -75.08 -12.36
N LEU A 52 -66.32 -75.76 -11.33
CA LEU A 52 -66.23 -75.33 -9.93
C LEU A 52 -64.79 -75.22 -9.44
N ALA A 53 -63.92 -76.16 -9.81
CA ALA A 53 -62.50 -76.11 -9.46
C ALA A 53 -61.82 -74.89 -10.09
N THR A 54 -62.18 -74.55 -11.33
CA THR A 54 -61.68 -73.38 -12.07
C THR A 54 -62.17 -72.08 -11.44
N ASP A 55 -63.47 -71.97 -11.12
CA ASP A 55 -64.07 -70.85 -10.41
C ASP A 55 -63.41 -70.60 -9.05
N ASN A 56 -63.13 -71.67 -8.30
CA ASN A 56 -62.51 -71.58 -6.97
C ASN A 56 -61.04 -71.14 -7.06
N ALA A 57 -60.31 -71.57 -8.09
CA ALA A 57 -58.97 -71.06 -8.40
C ALA A 57 -59.00 -69.56 -8.73
N GLN A 58 -59.94 -69.12 -9.57
CA GLN A 58 -60.15 -67.71 -9.92
C GLN A 58 -60.47 -66.86 -8.67
N LEU A 59 -61.29 -67.39 -7.76
CA LEU A 59 -61.70 -66.69 -6.54
C LEU A 59 -60.53 -66.50 -5.56
N LYS A 60 -59.62 -67.49 -5.46
CA LYS A 60 -58.37 -67.36 -4.69
C LYS A 60 -57.48 -66.25 -5.26
N ILE A 61 -57.32 -66.21 -6.58
CA ILE A 61 -56.54 -65.17 -7.28
C ILE A 61 -57.14 -63.78 -7.02
N ASN A 62 -58.45 -63.62 -7.19
CA ASN A 62 -59.13 -62.34 -6.96
C ASN A 62 -58.98 -61.84 -5.53
N LYS A 63 -59.03 -62.75 -4.53
CA LYS A 63 -58.82 -62.40 -3.13
C LYS A 63 -57.39 -61.94 -2.86
N HIS A 64 -56.40 -62.56 -3.50
CA HIS A 64 -55.00 -62.14 -3.39
C HIS A 64 -54.79 -60.76 -4.05
N LEU A 65 -55.33 -60.55 -5.24
CA LEU A 65 -55.31 -59.25 -5.94
C LEU A 65 -55.98 -58.12 -5.14
N GLN A 66 -57.04 -58.42 -4.39
CA GLN A 66 -57.65 -57.44 -3.48
C GLN A 66 -56.71 -57.07 -2.34
N LEU A 67 -56.03 -58.05 -1.74
CA LEU A 67 -55.07 -57.79 -0.67
C LEU A 67 -53.88 -56.95 -1.17
N ASP A 68 -53.34 -57.29 -2.34
CA ASP A 68 -52.24 -56.55 -2.96
C ASP A 68 -52.65 -55.11 -3.31
N ASN A 69 -53.87 -54.90 -3.80
CA ASN A 69 -54.39 -53.56 -4.07
C ASN A 69 -54.49 -52.69 -2.81
N GLU A 70 -54.95 -53.26 -1.69
CA GLU A 70 -55.03 -52.52 -0.42
C GLU A 70 -53.64 -52.21 0.13
N LYS A 71 -52.67 -53.13 -0.02
CA LYS A 71 -51.27 -52.88 0.33
C LYS A 71 -50.67 -51.75 -0.52
N LEU A 72 -50.89 -51.79 -1.84
CA LEU A 72 -50.40 -50.77 -2.77
C LEU A 72 -50.98 -49.38 -2.47
N LYS A 73 -52.28 -49.31 -2.10
CA LYS A 73 -52.92 -48.05 -1.67
C LYS A 73 -52.23 -47.47 -0.44
N HIS A 74 -51.89 -48.30 0.55
CA HIS A 74 -51.18 -47.86 1.75
C HIS A 74 -49.77 -47.34 1.41
N GLU A 75 -49.02 -48.04 0.56
CA GLU A 75 -47.69 -47.61 0.11
C GLU A 75 -47.75 -46.27 -0.66
N ILE A 76 -48.73 -46.10 -1.55
CA ILE A 76 -48.96 -44.84 -2.27
C ILE A 76 -49.32 -43.70 -1.31
N ALA A 77 -50.14 -43.98 -0.29
CA ALA A 77 -50.50 -42.98 0.72
C ALA A 77 -49.28 -42.53 1.53
N GLN A 78 -48.39 -43.46 1.90
CA GLN A 78 -47.15 -43.15 2.60
C GLN A 78 -46.21 -42.32 1.73
N GLN A 79 -45.99 -42.72 0.47
CA GLN A 79 -45.14 -41.95 -0.46
C GLN A 79 -45.65 -40.52 -0.68
N LYS A 80 -46.98 -40.31 -0.69
CA LYS A 80 -47.56 -38.96 -0.78
C LYS A 80 -47.20 -38.12 0.44
N LEU A 81 -47.20 -38.69 1.64
CA LEU A 81 -46.81 -38.00 2.86
C LEU A 81 -45.32 -37.62 2.81
N ASP A 82 -44.46 -38.55 2.40
CA ASP A 82 -43.02 -38.32 2.28
C ASP A 82 -42.70 -37.22 1.24
N ILE A 83 -43.44 -37.16 0.13
CA ILE A 83 -43.34 -36.08 -0.86
C ILE A 83 -43.73 -34.72 -0.28
N ILE A 84 -44.76 -34.67 0.56
CA ILE A 84 -45.16 -33.42 1.23
C ILE A 84 -44.07 -32.96 2.18
N GLN A 85 -43.49 -33.88 2.95
CA GLN A 85 -42.38 -33.57 3.85
C GLN A 85 -41.15 -33.07 3.09
N MET A 86 -40.71 -33.79 2.04
CA MET A 86 -39.59 -33.37 1.21
C MET A 86 -39.81 -31.99 0.58
N LYS A 87 -41.05 -31.68 0.16
CA LYS A 87 -41.38 -30.34 -0.37
C LYS A 87 -41.22 -29.25 0.69
N HIS A 88 -41.61 -29.54 1.94
CA HIS A 88 -41.41 -28.63 3.05
C HIS A 88 -39.92 -28.39 3.32
N ASP A 89 -39.12 -29.47 3.39
CA ASP A 89 -37.68 -29.39 3.63
C ASP A 89 -36.95 -28.63 2.51
N ILE A 90 -37.34 -28.83 1.24
CA ILE A 90 -36.79 -28.07 0.10
C ILE A 90 -37.12 -26.58 0.21
N ALA A 91 -38.34 -26.23 0.63
CA ALA A 91 -38.73 -24.83 0.82
C ALA A 91 -37.89 -24.18 1.94
N GLN A 92 -37.65 -24.91 3.02
CA GLN A 92 -36.82 -24.45 4.13
C GLN A 92 -35.35 -24.28 3.70
N LEU A 93 -34.77 -25.26 3.00
CA LEU A 93 -33.41 -25.17 2.47
C LEU A 93 -33.22 -24.01 1.49
N ARG A 94 -34.24 -23.66 0.70
CA ARG A 94 -34.20 -22.46 -0.16
C ARG A 94 -34.13 -21.19 0.67
N HIS A 95 -34.94 -21.09 1.71
CA HIS A 95 -34.93 -19.93 2.60
C HIS A 95 -33.59 -19.78 3.34
N ASP A 96 -33.05 -20.89 3.84
CA ASP A 96 -31.74 -20.89 4.52
C ASP A 96 -30.60 -20.52 3.57
N ASN A 97 -30.63 -20.98 2.32
CA ASN A 97 -29.64 -20.58 1.30
C ASN A 97 -29.69 -19.07 1.01
N GLU A 98 -30.88 -18.49 0.88
CA GLU A 98 -31.01 -17.03 0.70
C GLU A 98 -30.49 -16.26 1.92
N ARG A 99 -30.76 -16.77 3.13
CA ARG A 99 -30.26 -16.17 4.36
C ARG A 99 -28.73 -16.25 4.46
N LEU A 100 -28.15 -17.39 4.12
CA LEU A 100 -26.70 -17.58 4.06
C LEU A 100 -26.05 -16.66 3.04
N LYS A 101 -26.68 -16.47 1.87
CA LYS A 101 -26.20 -15.54 0.84
C LYS A 101 -26.11 -14.11 1.37
N ARG A 102 -27.18 -13.63 2.04
CA ARG A 102 -27.20 -12.30 2.69
C ARG A 102 -26.12 -12.16 3.77
N VAL A 103 -25.94 -13.18 4.61
CA VAL A 103 -24.89 -13.18 5.64
C VAL A 103 -23.50 -13.12 5.01
N ASN A 104 -23.24 -13.87 3.94
CA ASN A 104 -21.96 -13.88 3.24
C ASN A 104 -21.65 -12.53 2.58
N GLU A 105 -22.65 -11.90 1.94
CA GLU A 105 -22.51 -10.55 1.36
C GLU A 105 -22.16 -9.52 2.44
N ASN A 106 -22.87 -9.52 3.58
CA ASN A 106 -22.56 -8.63 4.70
C ASN A 106 -21.18 -8.88 5.31
N LEU A 107 -20.78 -10.15 5.47
CA LEU A 107 -19.49 -10.51 6.03
C LEU A 107 -18.34 -10.07 5.11
N ASN A 108 -18.52 -10.19 3.78
CA ASN A 108 -17.55 -9.70 2.82
C ASN A 108 -17.40 -8.17 2.88
N ALA A 109 -18.52 -7.43 2.90
CA ALA A 109 -18.49 -5.97 3.03
C ALA A 109 -17.81 -5.51 4.35
N GLN A 110 -18.11 -6.19 5.46
CA GLN A 110 -17.45 -5.93 6.75
C GLN A 110 -15.94 -6.20 6.68
N ARG A 111 -15.54 -7.29 6.00
CA ARG A 111 -14.11 -7.61 5.83
C ARG A 111 -13.40 -6.57 4.97
N GLU A 112 -14.01 -6.12 3.88
CA GLU A 112 -13.45 -5.06 3.02
C GLU A 112 -13.24 -3.76 3.80
N THR A 113 -14.27 -3.32 4.54
CA THR A 113 -14.20 -2.10 5.38
C THR A 113 -13.10 -2.22 6.44
N ALA A 114 -13.03 -3.35 7.15
CA ALA A 114 -12.01 -3.57 8.19
C ALA A 114 -10.58 -3.65 7.63
N VAL A 115 -10.41 -4.09 6.38
CA VAL A 115 -9.12 -4.07 5.67
C VAL A 115 -8.76 -2.64 5.30
N GLU A 116 -9.69 -1.84 4.78
CA GLU A 116 -9.47 -0.42 4.45
C GLU A 116 -9.09 0.40 5.69
N ASP A 117 -9.84 0.26 6.80
CA ASP A 117 -9.52 0.95 8.06
C ASP A 117 -8.11 0.59 8.57
N ARG A 118 -7.72 -0.68 8.42
CA ARG A 118 -6.37 -1.14 8.82
C ARG A 118 -5.29 -0.55 7.90
N ILE A 119 -5.54 -0.49 6.59
CA ILE A 119 -4.62 0.11 5.62
C ILE A 119 -4.44 1.59 5.95
N GLN A 120 -5.52 2.33 6.17
CA GLN A 120 -5.48 3.75 6.53
C GLN A 120 -4.71 3.99 7.83
N TYR A 121 -4.94 3.15 8.85
CA TYR A 121 -4.17 3.21 10.10
C TYR A 121 -2.67 2.92 9.86
N LEU A 122 -2.34 1.91 9.07
CA LEU A 122 -0.95 1.57 8.75
C LEU A 122 -0.27 2.67 7.95
N GLU A 123 -0.95 3.30 7.00
CA GLU A 123 -0.47 4.47 6.25
C GLU A 123 -0.23 5.67 7.16
N ALA A 124 -1.11 5.92 8.14
CA ALA A 124 -0.90 6.97 9.13
C ALA A 124 0.32 6.70 10.02
N VAL A 125 0.54 5.44 10.42
CA VAL A 125 1.68 5.05 11.25
C VAL A 125 3.00 5.08 10.47
N THR A 126 3.03 4.63 9.20
CA THR A 126 4.25 4.68 8.39
C THR A 126 4.66 6.11 8.07
N ARG A 127 3.71 7.04 7.95
CA ARG A 127 3.97 8.47 7.78
C ARG A 127 4.51 9.16 9.03
N GLN A 128 4.49 8.54 10.21
CA GLN A 128 4.88 9.19 11.47
C GLN A 128 6.36 9.05 11.82
N ILE A 129 7.14 8.11 11.25
CA ILE A 129 8.50 7.81 11.76
C ILE A 129 9.45 7.45 10.62
N VAL A 130 9.46 8.24 9.54
CA VAL A 130 10.36 7.98 8.40
C VAL A 130 11.16 9.25 8.08
N PRO A 131 12.51 9.22 8.16
CA PRO A 131 13.35 10.37 7.83
C PRO A 131 13.30 10.72 6.34
N PRO A 132 13.57 11.98 5.96
CA PRO A 132 13.39 12.43 4.58
C PRO A 132 14.43 11.91 3.58
N THR A 133 15.63 11.56 4.05
CA THR A 133 16.74 11.15 3.18
C THR A 133 17.62 10.09 3.87
N CYS A 134 18.44 9.39 3.09
CA CYS A 134 19.43 8.44 3.62
C CYS A 134 20.48 9.11 4.51
N GLU A 135 20.88 10.34 4.21
CA GLU A 135 21.74 11.13 5.12
C GLU A 135 21.07 11.36 6.48
N SER A 136 19.75 11.60 6.48
CA SER A 136 18.99 11.77 7.73
C SER A 136 18.92 10.46 8.51
N LEU A 137 18.78 9.32 7.83
CA LEU A 137 18.90 8.00 8.46
C LEU A 137 20.30 7.77 9.06
N ALA A 138 21.37 8.19 8.36
CA ALA A 138 22.73 8.05 8.86
C ALA A 138 22.96 8.84 10.16
N LYS A 139 22.39 10.05 10.26
CA LYS A 139 22.41 10.86 11.50
C LYS A 139 21.68 10.20 12.66
N LEU A 140 20.69 9.34 12.39
CA LEU A 140 20.01 8.53 13.39
C LEU A 140 20.77 7.22 13.74
N GLY A 141 21.99 7.06 13.22
CA GLY A 141 22.87 5.92 13.53
C GLY A 141 22.75 4.74 12.58
N VAL A 142 22.06 4.88 11.44
CA VAL A 142 22.02 3.84 10.40
C VAL A 142 23.31 3.89 9.58
N THR A 143 24.15 2.87 9.71
CA THR A 143 25.49 2.85 9.10
C THR A 143 25.67 1.82 7.98
N ARG A 144 24.63 1.01 7.69
CA ARG A 144 24.71 -0.05 6.68
C ARG A 144 23.99 0.33 5.40
N SER A 145 24.65 0.13 4.27
CA SER A 145 24.02 0.26 2.95
C SER A 145 22.90 -0.78 2.78
N GLY A 146 21.80 -0.41 2.14
CA GLY A 146 20.63 -1.29 2.00
C GLY A 146 19.35 -0.58 1.58
N ALA A 147 18.25 -1.34 1.51
CA ALA A 147 16.94 -0.79 1.17
C ALA A 147 16.21 -0.25 2.41
N TYR A 148 15.86 1.04 2.39
CA TYR A 148 15.17 1.73 3.49
C TYR A 148 13.93 2.48 2.97
N LEU A 149 13.04 2.82 3.90
CA LEU A 149 11.99 3.80 3.63
C LEU A 149 12.52 5.19 3.96
N VAL A 150 12.24 6.15 3.09
CA VAL A 150 12.48 7.58 3.31
C VAL A 150 11.22 8.35 2.93
N ASP A 151 11.01 9.50 3.56
CA ASP A 151 9.85 10.36 3.34
C ASP A 151 10.25 11.78 2.90
N PRO A 152 10.74 11.96 1.66
CA PRO A 152 11.25 13.23 1.16
C PRO A 152 10.26 14.41 1.24
N ASP A 153 8.97 14.22 0.94
CA ASP A 153 8.01 15.34 1.06
C ASP A 153 7.67 15.67 2.53
N GLY A 154 7.79 14.68 3.41
CA GLY A 154 7.90 14.84 4.86
C GLY A 154 6.78 14.13 5.62
N VAL A 155 7.03 13.90 6.91
CA VAL A 155 6.13 13.21 7.83
C VAL A 155 4.71 13.79 7.77
N LEU A 156 3.72 12.94 7.48
CA LEU A 156 2.30 13.30 7.32
C LEU A 156 2.01 14.32 6.19
N ARG A 157 2.90 14.44 5.20
CA ARG A 157 2.74 15.28 4.01
C ARG A 157 2.58 14.40 2.77
N GLY A 158 1.96 14.97 1.74
CA GLY A 158 1.94 14.44 0.38
C GLY A 158 1.65 12.93 0.25
N ASP A 159 2.54 12.26 -0.47
CA ASP A 159 2.40 10.85 -0.84
C ASP A 159 3.08 9.94 0.21
N PRO A 160 2.73 8.65 0.32
CA PRO A 160 3.38 7.76 1.29
C PRO A 160 4.91 7.65 1.11
N PRO A 161 5.66 7.31 2.18
CA PRO A 161 7.12 7.13 2.11
C PRO A 161 7.55 6.17 1.02
N ILE A 162 8.69 6.46 0.38
CA ILE A 162 9.23 5.70 -0.74
C ILE A 162 10.34 4.75 -0.31
N ARG A 163 10.42 3.59 -0.97
CA ARG A 163 11.53 2.66 -0.78
C ARG A 163 12.70 3.06 -1.68
N VAL A 164 13.86 3.27 -1.08
CA VAL A 164 15.10 3.66 -1.75
C VAL A 164 16.23 2.72 -1.36
N PHE A 165 17.31 2.73 -2.13
CA PHE A 165 18.58 2.16 -1.71
C PHE A 165 19.44 3.27 -1.09
N CYS A 166 19.78 3.14 0.18
CA CYS A 166 20.75 4.00 0.84
C CYS A 166 22.14 3.40 0.68
N ASP A 167 23.03 4.16 0.06
CA ASP A 167 24.46 3.83 0.05
C ASP A 167 25.12 4.64 1.16
N MET A 168 25.38 3.96 2.29
CA MET A 168 25.99 4.55 3.48
C MET A 168 27.51 4.60 3.39
N ASP A 169 28.11 4.01 2.34
CA ASP A 169 29.55 4.03 2.10
C ASP A 169 30.00 5.31 1.37
N THR A 170 29.04 6.13 0.93
CA THR A 170 29.26 7.47 0.35
C THR A 170 29.26 8.56 1.41
N ASP A 171 30.01 9.65 1.17
CA ASP A 171 30.08 10.82 2.07
C ASP A 171 29.73 12.12 1.29
N PRO A 172 28.56 12.75 1.54
CA PRO A 172 27.49 12.27 2.42
C PRO A 172 26.76 11.04 1.85
N PRO A 173 26.06 10.24 2.70
CA PRO A 173 25.28 9.08 2.26
C PRO A 173 24.26 9.41 1.18
N SER A 174 24.18 8.56 0.15
CA SER A 174 23.33 8.80 -1.02
C SER A 174 21.98 8.09 -0.95
N THR A 175 20.96 8.75 -1.48
CA THR A 175 19.60 8.24 -1.65
C THR A 175 19.38 7.86 -3.10
N ASN A 176 19.20 6.56 -3.38
CA ASN A 176 19.11 6.02 -4.74
C ASN A 176 17.69 5.51 -5.01
N VAL A 177 16.98 6.17 -5.93
CA VAL A 177 15.63 5.77 -6.36
C VAL A 177 15.74 4.85 -7.58
N LEU A 178 15.37 3.59 -7.39
CA LEU A 178 15.45 2.54 -8.41
C LEU A 178 14.19 2.55 -9.31
N HIS A 179 14.34 2.00 -10.52
CA HIS A 179 13.28 1.86 -11.52
C HIS A 179 13.30 0.50 -12.22
N ASP A 180 12.32 0.23 -13.05
CA ASP A 180 12.16 -1.04 -13.78
C ASP A 180 13.15 -1.25 -14.96
N SER A 181 13.99 -0.26 -15.29
CA SER A 181 14.93 -0.31 -16.43
C SER A 181 16.42 -0.27 -16.05
N MET A 182 16.81 -0.86 -14.91
CA MET A 182 18.21 -0.81 -14.42
C MET A 182 19.20 -1.63 -15.25
N GLU A 183 18.72 -2.62 -16.00
CA GLU A 183 19.56 -3.47 -16.85
C GLU A 183 19.80 -2.84 -18.22
N THR A 184 20.87 -3.28 -18.90
CA THR A 184 21.14 -2.86 -20.28
C THR A 184 20.12 -3.50 -21.21
N MET A 185 19.44 -2.69 -22.01
CA MET A 185 18.41 -3.15 -22.95
C MET A 185 18.82 -2.90 -24.39
N GLU A 186 18.51 -3.84 -25.27
CA GLU A 186 18.71 -3.66 -26.71
C GLU A 186 17.59 -2.78 -27.30
N VAL A 187 17.97 -1.89 -28.21
CA VAL A 187 17.03 -1.10 -29.00
C VAL A 187 16.54 -1.99 -30.14
N GLY A 188 15.24 -2.24 -30.18
CA GLY A 188 14.61 -3.00 -31.27
C GLY A 188 14.68 -2.27 -32.62
N HIS A 189 14.35 -2.96 -33.70
CA HIS A 189 14.29 -2.36 -35.03
C HIS A 189 13.41 -1.10 -35.02
N CYS A 190 14.01 0.03 -35.41
CA CYS A 190 13.36 1.33 -35.35
C CYS A 190 13.91 2.28 -36.43
N PRO A 191 13.29 2.29 -37.63
CA PRO A 191 13.76 3.14 -38.74
C PRO A 191 13.56 4.64 -38.46
N ASP A 192 12.40 5.00 -37.92
CA ASP A 192 12.00 6.39 -37.72
C ASP A 192 12.62 7.00 -36.45
N PRO A 193 12.89 8.32 -36.42
CA PRO A 193 13.39 9.00 -35.22
C PRO A 193 12.56 8.71 -33.97
N GLY A 194 13.21 8.21 -32.92
CA GLY A 194 12.57 7.95 -31.62
C GLY A 194 11.36 7.02 -31.65
N CYS A 195 11.24 6.11 -32.62
CA CYS A 195 10.11 5.18 -32.68
C CYS A 195 10.21 4.06 -31.62
N TYR A 196 11.42 3.76 -31.15
CA TYR A 196 11.62 2.96 -29.95
C TYR A 196 11.46 3.89 -28.74
N GLY A 197 10.59 3.49 -27.81
CA GLY A 197 10.36 4.21 -26.56
C GLY A 197 10.44 3.29 -25.36
N ARG A 198 11.29 3.66 -24.39
CA ARG A 198 11.37 2.99 -23.09
C ARG A 198 10.95 3.99 -22.01
N ARG A 199 9.69 3.88 -21.57
CA ARG A 199 9.20 4.60 -20.38
C ARG A 199 9.81 4.02 -19.13
N ILE A 200 10.18 4.88 -18.18
CA ILE A 200 10.86 4.48 -16.95
C ILE A 200 9.84 4.49 -15.81
N ALA A 201 9.60 3.33 -15.20
CA ALA A 201 8.71 3.19 -14.05
C ALA A 201 9.54 3.12 -12.76
N TYR A 202 9.60 4.23 -12.04
CA TYR A 202 10.25 4.31 -10.74
C TYR A 202 9.43 3.64 -9.64
N HIS A 203 10.10 3.10 -8.62
CA HIS A 203 9.46 2.60 -7.40
C HIS A 203 9.10 3.72 -6.40
N ALA A 204 8.82 4.91 -6.91
CA ALA A 204 8.50 6.12 -6.17
C ALA A 204 7.57 7.01 -6.99
N SER A 205 6.73 7.82 -6.32
CA SER A 205 5.92 8.80 -7.02
C SER A 205 6.78 9.98 -7.51
N MET A 206 6.32 10.65 -8.58
CA MET A 206 7.00 11.86 -9.07
C MET A 206 7.07 12.96 -8.02
N LYS A 207 6.07 13.09 -7.14
CA LYS A 207 6.08 14.10 -6.07
C LYS A 207 7.16 13.83 -5.04
N GLN A 208 7.30 12.57 -4.60
CA GLN A 208 8.35 12.18 -3.65
C GLN A 208 9.75 12.32 -4.26
N MET A 209 9.93 11.97 -5.54
CA MET A 209 11.21 12.23 -6.23
C MET A 209 11.52 13.72 -6.40
N GLN A 210 10.52 14.55 -6.68
CA GLN A 210 10.70 16.00 -6.74
C GLN A 210 11.11 16.57 -5.38
N ALA A 211 10.42 16.17 -4.31
CA ALA A 211 10.76 16.59 -2.95
C ALA A 211 12.16 16.13 -2.54
N LEU A 212 12.58 14.93 -2.96
CA LEU A 212 13.95 14.45 -2.77
C LEU A 212 14.96 15.35 -3.50
N ILE A 213 14.69 15.69 -4.77
CA ILE A 213 15.54 16.58 -5.56
C ILE A 213 15.68 17.95 -4.91
N ASP A 214 14.57 18.53 -4.46
CA ASP A 214 14.56 19.88 -3.87
C ASP A 214 15.29 19.93 -2.52
N ARG A 215 15.28 18.82 -1.76
CA ARG A 215 15.92 18.70 -0.44
C ARG A 215 17.36 18.21 -0.48
N SER A 216 17.89 17.87 -1.65
CA SER A 216 19.27 17.42 -1.81
C SER A 216 20.15 18.52 -2.40
N GLU A 217 21.42 18.56 -1.98
CA GLU A 217 22.39 19.51 -2.54
C GLU A 217 22.67 19.21 -4.01
N SER A 218 22.70 17.92 -4.35
CA SER A 218 22.88 17.48 -5.72
C SER A 218 22.09 16.21 -5.98
N CYS A 219 21.53 16.13 -7.18
CA CYS A 219 20.97 14.91 -7.73
C CYS A 219 21.53 14.66 -9.11
N LYS A 220 21.75 13.39 -9.42
CA LYS A 220 22.32 12.96 -10.68
C LYS A 220 21.74 11.63 -11.15
N GLN A 221 21.81 11.40 -12.45
CA GLN A 221 21.40 10.13 -13.04
C GLN A 221 22.34 9.76 -14.18
N GLN A 222 22.89 8.55 -14.13
CA GLN A 222 23.78 8.03 -15.16
C GLN A 222 22.97 7.53 -16.36
N ILE A 223 23.39 7.89 -17.56
CA ILE A 223 22.85 7.37 -18.81
C ILE A 223 24.01 6.86 -19.69
N ARG A 224 23.75 5.80 -20.45
CA ARG A 224 24.68 5.26 -21.45
C ARG A 224 23.92 4.81 -22.69
N TYR A 225 24.52 5.08 -23.84
CA TYR A 225 24.11 4.58 -25.13
C TYR A 225 25.32 3.91 -25.81
N ASP A 226 25.13 2.67 -26.25
CA ASP A 226 26.09 1.93 -27.05
C ASP A 226 25.50 1.74 -28.44
N CYS A 227 26.25 2.06 -29.50
CA CYS A 227 25.75 2.10 -30.86
C CYS A 227 26.67 1.36 -31.84
N PHE A 228 26.08 0.79 -32.87
CA PHE A 228 26.74 0.20 -34.03
C PHE A 228 26.00 0.68 -35.27
N SER A 229 26.57 1.64 -36.01
CA SER A 229 25.90 2.37 -37.08
C SER A 229 24.50 2.86 -36.68
N ALA A 230 24.39 3.48 -35.51
CA ALA A 230 23.15 3.99 -34.96
C ALA A 230 23.38 5.34 -34.28
N ALA A 231 23.51 6.39 -35.09
CA ALA A 231 23.84 7.74 -34.64
C ALA A 231 22.77 8.37 -33.74
N LEU A 232 23.21 9.22 -32.80
CA LEU A 232 22.31 10.02 -31.97
C LEU A 232 21.68 11.15 -32.80
N THR A 233 22.50 11.82 -33.62
CA THR A 233 22.06 12.79 -34.62
C THR A 233 22.72 12.53 -35.98
N THR A 234 22.01 12.79 -37.07
CA THR A 234 22.58 12.73 -38.43
C THR A 234 21.84 13.69 -39.34
N SER A 235 22.60 14.47 -40.13
CA SER A 235 22.06 15.45 -41.08
C SER A 235 21.05 16.43 -40.45
N GLY A 236 21.31 16.84 -39.20
CA GLY A 236 20.43 17.74 -38.44
C GLY A 236 19.14 17.10 -37.89
N THR A 237 18.98 15.77 -38.04
CA THR A 237 17.86 15.02 -37.47
C THR A 237 18.32 14.27 -36.23
N ASN A 238 17.65 14.51 -35.10
CA ASN A 238 17.90 13.78 -33.86
C ASN A 238 17.13 12.46 -33.87
N TYR A 239 17.85 11.35 -33.77
CA TYR A 239 17.28 10.01 -33.70
C TYR A 239 17.14 9.50 -32.26
N ALA A 240 17.91 10.07 -31.34
CA ALA A 240 17.91 9.70 -29.93
C ALA A 240 17.77 10.91 -29.00
N TRP A 241 17.01 10.75 -27.93
CA TRP A 241 16.83 11.73 -26.87
C TRP A 241 16.25 11.07 -25.62
N TRP A 242 16.32 11.75 -24.49
CA TRP A 242 15.58 11.38 -23.29
C TRP A 242 14.55 12.44 -22.95
N MET A 243 13.49 12.04 -22.25
CA MET A 243 12.41 12.93 -21.83
C MET A 243 12.61 13.30 -20.37
N ASP A 244 12.49 14.59 -20.06
CA ASP A 244 12.57 15.09 -18.70
C ASP A 244 11.27 14.86 -17.91
N ARG A 245 11.25 15.27 -16.64
CA ARG A 245 10.07 15.14 -15.77
C ARG A 245 8.83 15.91 -16.22
N ARG A 246 8.97 16.88 -17.14
CA ARG A 246 7.87 17.67 -17.72
C ARG A 246 7.41 17.11 -19.07
N GLY A 247 8.14 16.13 -19.60
CA GLY A 247 7.88 15.56 -20.91
C GLY A 247 8.49 16.38 -22.05
N ASP A 248 9.53 17.18 -21.77
CA ASP A 248 10.29 17.88 -22.79
C ASP A 248 11.50 17.02 -23.25
N PRO A 249 11.80 16.95 -24.56
CA PRO A 249 12.92 16.19 -25.08
C PRO A 249 14.26 16.89 -24.80
N GLN A 250 15.26 16.11 -24.41
CA GLN A 250 16.62 16.56 -24.12
C GLN A 250 17.64 15.76 -24.95
N TYR A 251 18.56 16.49 -25.59
CA TYR A 251 19.52 15.94 -26.56
C TYR A 251 20.96 15.88 -26.04
N TYR A 252 21.18 16.34 -24.80
CA TYR A 252 22.48 16.28 -24.16
C TYR A 252 22.63 15.00 -23.34
N TRP A 253 23.82 14.42 -23.31
CA TRP A 253 24.13 13.13 -22.69
C TRP A 253 25.06 13.25 -21.49
N GLU A 254 25.44 14.47 -21.10
CA GLU A 254 26.30 14.78 -19.95
C GLU A 254 25.86 16.11 -19.31
N GLY A 255 25.89 16.21 -17.99
CA GLY A 255 25.75 17.48 -17.27
C GLY A 255 24.35 18.10 -17.32
N SER A 256 24.29 19.38 -17.74
CA SER A 256 23.07 20.20 -17.72
C SER A 256 23.00 21.17 -18.92
N HIS A 257 23.00 20.63 -20.14
CA HIS A 257 23.09 21.39 -21.39
C HIS A 257 21.76 21.38 -22.16
N ALA A 258 20.67 21.80 -21.50
CA ALA A 258 19.34 21.77 -22.09
C ALA A 258 19.30 22.56 -23.42
N GLY A 259 18.72 21.93 -24.46
CA GLY A 259 18.64 22.50 -25.81
C GLY A 259 19.87 22.29 -26.70
N GLU A 260 20.95 21.71 -26.18
CA GLU A 260 22.16 21.39 -26.95
C GLU A 260 22.25 19.88 -27.24
N HIS A 261 22.79 19.52 -28.40
CA HIS A 261 23.22 18.15 -28.71
C HIS A 261 24.70 18.03 -28.35
N THR A 262 24.96 17.43 -27.20
CA THR A 262 26.32 17.30 -26.66
C THR A 262 26.44 16.05 -25.79
N CYS A 263 27.65 15.58 -25.57
CA CYS A 263 27.97 14.42 -24.74
C CYS A 263 29.33 14.65 -24.09
N ASN A 264 29.68 13.79 -23.14
CA ASN A 264 30.91 13.94 -22.37
C ASN A 264 32.17 14.06 -23.24
N CYS A 265 32.29 13.27 -24.32
CA CYS A 265 33.47 13.34 -25.17
C CYS A 265 33.56 14.64 -25.97
N GLY A 266 32.41 15.19 -26.39
CA GLY A 266 32.33 16.45 -27.11
C GLY A 266 32.64 17.64 -26.20
N LEU A 267 32.25 17.57 -24.93
CA LEU A 267 32.58 18.60 -23.92
C LEU A 267 34.05 18.58 -23.50
N THR A 268 34.72 17.43 -23.62
CA THR A 268 36.12 17.24 -23.19
C THR A 268 37.11 17.14 -24.36
N ASP A 269 36.65 17.40 -25.59
CA ASP A 269 37.43 17.33 -26.83
C ASP A 269 38.20 16.01 -27.01
N ASN A 270 37.62 14.89 -26.55
CA ASN A 270 38.26 13.57 -26.57
C ASN A 270 37.47 12.47 -27.31
N CYS A 271 36.48 12.85 -28.11
CA CYS A 271 35.77 11.88 -28.96
C CYS A 271 36.77 11.18 -29.89
N GLU A 272 36.54 9.88 -30.12
CA GLU A 272 37.35 9.06 -31.04
C GLU A 272 37.35 9.66 -32.45
N HIS A 273 36.23 10.28 -32.82
CA HIS A 273 36.02 10.98 -34.08
C HIS A 273 35.93 12.49 -33.84
N SER A 274 37.07 13.19 -33.92
CA SER A 274 37.18 14.63 -33.59
C SER A 274 36.32 15.59 -34.41
N THR A 275 35.73 15.15 -35.53
CA THR A 275 34.79 15.96 -36.33
C THR A 275 33.34 15.80 -35.91
N GLN A 276 33.04 14.90 -34.98
CA GLN A 276 31.70 14.60 -34.51
C GLN A 276 31.46 15.18 -33.12
N ALA A 277 30.21 15.56 -32.84
CA ALA A 277 29.83 16.04 -31.51
C ALA A 277 29.91 14.92 -30.47
N CYS A 278 29.57 13.69 -30.88
CA CYS A 278 29.59 12.49 -30.04
C CYS A 278 30.17 11.28 -30.77
N ASN A 279 30.62 10.27 -30.00
CA ASN A 279 31.21 9.07 -30.58
C ASN A 279 30.20 8.34 -31.48
N CYS A 280 28.95 8.24 -31.04
CA CYS A 280 27.89 7.59 -31.81
C CYS A 280 27.48 8.34 -33.07
N ASP A 281 27.70 9.65 -33.15
CA ASP A 281 27.39 10.44 -34.35
C ASP A 281 28.30 10.12 -35.54
N ALA A 282 29.41 9.41 -35.30
CA ALA A 282 30.26 8.90 -36.37
C ALA A 282 29.57 7.85 -37.26
N ASP A 283 28.42 7.32 -36.83
CA ASP A 283 27.66 6.25 -37.53
C ASP A 283 28.54 5.05 -37.94
N ALA A 284 29.56 4.78 -37.13
CA ALA A 284 30.61 3.86 -37.48
C ALA A 284 30.10 2.41 -37.43
N PRO A 285 30.52 1.52 -38.37
CA PRO A 285 30.20 0.09 -38.34
C PRO A 285 31.08 -0.66 -37.32
N LYS A 286 31.20 -0.11 -36.12
CA LYS A 286 31.88 -0.65 -34.94
C LYS A 286 31.12 -0.17 -33.70
N TRP A 287 31.31 -0.87 -32.58
CA TRP A 287 30.70 -0.43 -31.32
C TRP A 287 31.36 0.84 -30.82
N GLU A 288 30.56 1.88 -30.68
CA GLU A 288 30.89 3.16 -30.07
C GLU A 288 29.98 3.39 -28.86
N SER A 289 30.35 4.33 -28.01
CA SER A 289 29.50 4.69 -26.87
C SER A 289 29.65 6.12 -26.42
N ASP A 290 28.51 6.68 -26.03
CA ASP A 290 28.39 7.91 -25.27
C ASP A 290 27.72 7.59 -23.94
N SER A 291 28.39 7.97 -22.86
CA SER A 291 27.88 7.83 -21.51
C SER A 291 28.13 9.09 -20.72
N GLY A 292 27.21 9.43 -19.83
CA GLY A 292 27.36 10.60 -19.00
C GLY A 292 26.40 10.66 -17.82
N THR A 293 26.68 11.62 -16.95
CA THR A 293 25.92 11.88 -15.72
C THR A 293 25.07 13.14 -15.92
N ILE A 294 23.75 12.98 -15.97
CA ILE A 294 22.82 14.11 -16.01
C ILE A 294 22.72 14.72 -14.62
N THR A 295 22.96 16.02 -14.49
CA THR A 295 22.97 16.77 -13.22
C THR A 295 21.95 17.90 -13.17
N ASN A 296 21.18 18.09 -14.25
CA ASN A 296 20.15 19.13 -14.30
C ASN A 296 18.97 18.79 -13.37
N ALA A 297 19.00 19.36 -12.16
CA ALA A 297 17.95 19.16 -11.15
C ALA A 297 16.56 19.62 -11.61
N THR A 298 16.43 20.48 -12.63
CA THR A 298 15.11 20.92 -13.14
C THR A 298 14.50 19.96 -14.16
N ALA A 299 15.32 19.08 -14.74
CA ALA A 299 14.93 18.09 -15.75
C ALA A 299 14.79 16.68 -15.15
N LEU A 300 15.64 16.31 -14.18
CA LEU A 300 15.60 15.01 -13.52
C LEU A 300 14.25 14.76 -12.80
N PRO A 301 13.84 13.50 -12.59
CA PRO A 301 14.43 12.28 -13.16
C PRO A 301 14.13 12.11 -14.66
N ILE A 302 14.91 11.27 -15.34
CA ILE A 302 14.64 10.85 -16.73
C ILE A 302 13.40 9.96 -16.75
N THR A 303 12.40 10.30 -17.58
CA THR A 303 11.09 9.61 -17.60
C THR A 303 10.91 8.67 -18.78
N GLU A 304 11.60 8.90 -19.90
CA GLU A 304 11.50 8.06 -21.09
C GLU A 304 12.79 8.18 -21.93
N LEU A 305 13.23 7.09 -22.53
CA LEU A 305 14.34 7.06 -23.50
C LEU A 305 13.78 6.78 -24.90
N ARG A 306 14.27 7.53 -25.89
CA ARG A 306 13.83 7.45 -27.28
C ARG A 306 15.02 7.22 -28.18
N PHE A 307 14.89 6.25 -29.08
CA PHE A 307 15.92 5.87 -30.03
C PHE A 307 15.31 5.54 -31.40
N GLY A 308 16.11 5.67 -32.46
CA GLY A 308 15.71 5.39 -33.83
C GLY A 308 16.90 5.37 -34.78
N GLY A 309 16.64 5.30 -36.09
CA GLY A 309 17.69 5.23 -37.10
C GLY A 309 18.23 3.82 -37.36
N LEU A 310 17.63 2.78 -36.77
CA LEU A 310 17.97 1.36 -36.97
C LEU A 310 17.15 0.79 -38.14
N GLN A 311 17.51 1.16 -39.36
CA GLN A 311 16.83 0.80 -40.62
C GLN A 311 17.18 -0.61 -41.13
N SER A 312 18.35 -1.13 -40.78
CA SER A 312 18.86 -2.42 -41.29
C SER A 312 19.31 -3.34 -40.16
N GLU A 313 19.37 -4.65 -40.42
CA GLU A 313 19.81 -5.66 -39.45
C GLU A 313 21.27 -5.49 -38.98
N GLY A 314 22.06 -4.75 -39.76
CA GLY A 314 23.45 -4.42 -39.40
C GLY A 314 23.55 -3.36 -38.31
N GLN A 315 22.49 -2.58 -38.08
CA GLN A 315 22.47 -1.49 -37.10
C GLN A 315 21.95 -2.01 -35.76
N LYS A 316 22.68 -1.70 -34.70
CA LYS A 316 22.37 -2.19 -33.35
C LYS A 316 22.62 -1.08 -32.35
N ALA A 317 21.82 -1.06 -31.31
CA ALA A 317 22.05 -0.15 -30.19
C ALA A 317 21.59 -0.75 -28.88
N LYS A 318 22.17 -0.27 -27.79
CA LYS A 318 21.82 -0.63 -26.42
C LYS A 318 21.79 0.63 -25.56
N HIS A 319 20.97 0.62 -24.53
CA HIS A 319 20.95 1.69 -23.54
C HIS A 319 20.98 1.13 -22.13
N THR A 320 21.51 1.94 -21.21
CA THR A 320 21.52 1.67 -19.78
C THR A 320 21.16 2.96 -19.05
N LEU A 321 20.25 2.87 -18.08
CA LEU A 321 19.87 3.97 -17.21
C LEU A 321 20.12 3.59 -15.75
N GLY A 322 20.84 4.45 -15.04
CA GLY A 322 21.08 4.31 -13.61
C GLY A 322 19.96 4.88 -12.76
N ALA A 323 20.04 4.62 -11.46
CA ALA A 323 19.12 5.20 -10.47
C ALA A 323 19.19 6.74 -10.45
N LEU A 324 18.13 7.39 -9.98
CA LEU A 324 18.21 8.77 -9.53
C LEU A 324 18.97 8.78 -8.20
N VAL A 325 20.15 9.39 -8.16
CA VAL A 325 21.04 9.42 -6.99
C VAL A 325 21.09 10.84 -6.45
N CYS A 326 20.66 11.03 -5.21
CA CYS A 326 20.63 12.32 -4.53
C CYS A 326 21.48 12.30 -3.26
N THR A 327 22.27 13.36 -3.04
CA THR A 327 23.21 13.50 -1.91
C THR A 327 23.15 14.90 -1.31
N GLY A 328 23.55 14.98 -0.04
CA GLY A 328 23.60 16.23 0.72
C GLY A 328 22.22 16.73 1.14
N ARG A 329 22.22 17.84 1.90
CA ARG A 329 21.01 18.49 2.41
C ARG A 329 20.91 19.92 1.89
N ASN A 330 19.83 20.19 1.16
CA ASN A 330 19.42 21.53 0.75
C ASN A 330 18.17 21.95 1.56
N PRO A 331 18.32 22.38 2.82
CA PRO A 331 17.18 22.86 3.60
C PRO A 331 16.58 24.11 2.92
N PRO A 332 15.26 24.34 3.04
CA PRO A 332 14.64 25.54 2.47
C PRO A 332 15.33 26.80 2.99
N SER A 333 15.73 27.69 2.08
CA SER A 333 16.41 28.95 2.42
C SER A 333 15.49 29.96 3.12
N SER A 334 14.17 29.75 3.06
CA SER A 334 13.17 30.55 3.78
C SER A 334 11.88 29.75 4.03
N PRO A 335 11.14 30.04 5.10
CA PRO A 335 9.83 29.43 5.35
C PRO A 335 8.81 29.85 4.29
N ALA A 336 7.80 29.01 4.06
CA ALA A 336 6.76 29.27 3.07
C ALA A 336 5.99 30.57 3.35
N GLY A 337 5.39 31.18 2.32
CA GLY A 337 4.72 32.47 2.46
C GLY A 337 3.34 32.45 3.14
N SER A 338 2.68 31.29 3.19
CA SER A 338 1.32 31.10 3.73
C SER A 338 0.99 29.63 3.94
N CYS A 339 -0.11 29.33 4.65
CA CYS A 339 -0.69 27.99 4.74
C CYS A 339 -1.11 27.43 3.38
N SER A 340 -1.58 28.27 2.45
CA SER A 340 -1.89 27.83 1.08
C SER A 340 -0.62 27.39 0.34
N SER A 341 0.48 28.13 0.50
CA SER A 341 1.78 27.75 -0.06
C SER A 341 2.31 26.45 0.56
N LEU A 342 2.11 26.25 1.88
CA LEU A 342 2.45 25.00 2.56
C LEU A 342 1.60 23.85 2.04
N ARG A 343 0.29 24.04 1.85
CA ARG A 343 -0.61 23.05 1.27
C ARG A 343 -0.20 22.66 -0.15
N GLN A 344 0.14 23.64 -0.99
CA GLN A 344 0.67 23.39 -2.34
C GLN A 344 2.02 22.65 -2.30
N ALA A 345 2.83 22.88 -1.26
CA ALA A 345 4.04 22.13 -0.98
C ALA A 345 3.78 20.74 -0.33
N GLY A 346 2.51 20.32 -0.22
CA GLY A 346 2.12 18.99 0.26
C GLY A 346 1.78 18.88 1.74
N HIS A 347 1.74 19.98 2.50
CA HIS A 347 1.34 19.94 3.90
C HIS A 347 -0.16 19.66 4.03
N THR A 348 -0.52 18.46 4.53
CA THR A 348 -1.91 18.00 4.62
C THR A 348 -2.46 17.91 6.04
N GLY A 349 -1.61 17.96 7.06
CA GLY A 349 -2.02 17.92 8.47
C GLY A 349 -2.31 19.31 9.04
N THR A 350 -3.36 19.44 9.85
CA THR A 350 -3.59 20.65 10.64
C THR A 350 -2.51 20.81 11.70
N GLY A 351 -1.85 21.95 11.71
CA GLY A 351 -0.69 22.18 12.57
C GLY A 351 -0.17 23.61 12.54
N TYR A 352 0.74 23.93 13.46
CA TYR A 352 1.40 25.23 13.49
C TYR A 352 2.64 25.23 12.59
N HIS A 353 2.83 26.30 11.81
CA HIS A 353 3.94 26.43 10.89
C HIS A 353 4.56 27.82 10.93
N LEU A 354 5.88 27.87 10.73
CA LEU A 354 6.60 29.10 10.44
C LEU A 354 6.32 29.55 9.01
N ILE A 355 5.86 30.78 8.85
CA ILE A 355 5.67 31.40 7.53
C ILE A 355 6.44 32.72 7.41
N SER A 356 6.91 33.02 6.20
CA SER A 356 7.52 34.29 5.86
C SER A 356 6.45 35.26 5.37
N THR A 357 6.25 36.36 6.10
CA THR A 357 5.31 37.41 5.68
C THR A 357 5.89 38.22 4.51
N LYS A 358 5.04 38.95 3.79
CA LYS A 358 5.44 39.82 2.64
C LYS A 358 6.51 40.87 2.96
N LYS A 359 6.84 41.10 4.24
CA LYS A 359 7.90 42.01 4.70
C LYS A 359 9.19 41.29 5.10
N GLY A 360 9.31 39.98 4.90
CA GLY A 360 10.45 39.18 5.34
C GLY A 360 10.48 38.89 6.84
N LEU A 361 9.43 39.26 7.57
CA LEU A 361 9.25 38.90 8.98
C LEU A 361 8.67 37.49 9.10
N LEU A 362 9.12 36.74 10.10
CA LEU A 362 8.60 35.41 10.39
C LEU A 362 7.38 35.48 11.31
N ASP A 363 6.38 34.66 11.03
CA ASP A 363 5.17 34.52 11.85
C ASP A 363 4.87 33.05 12.08
N VAL A 364 4.29 32.74 13.24
CA VAL A 364 3.78 31.40 13.54
C VAL A 364 2.27 31.40 13.32
N VAL A 365 1.80 30.56 12.40
CA VAL A 365 0.37 30.44 12.07
C VAL A 365 -0.12 29.03 12.33
N LEU A 366 -1.38 28.90 12.74
CA LEU A 366 -2.09 27.62 12.72
C LEU A 366 -2.69 27.45 11.32
N CYS A 367 -2.23 26.43 10.60
CA CYS A 367 -2.80 26.01 9.33
C CYS A 367 -3.81 24.88 9.58
N ARG A 368 -5.08 25.14 9.31
CA ARG A 368 -6.16 24.15 9.37
C ARG A 368 -6.33 23.49 8.02
N MET A 369 -5.52 22.47 7.77
CA MET A 369 -5.48 21.78 6.47
C MET A 369 -6.75 20.96 6.19
N ASP A 370 -7.64 20.82 7.17
CA ASP A 370 -8.99 20.24 7.06
C ASP A 370 -10.04 21.20 6.45
N LEU A 371 -9.70 22.48 6.25
CA LEU A 371 -10.59 23.51 5.70
C LEU A 371 -10.20 23.91 4.27
N GLU A 372 -11.10 24.48 3.47
CA GLU A 372 -10.73 25.02 2.15
C GLU A 372 -9.88 26.30 2.30
N ASP A 373 -9.04 26.62 1.30
CA ASP A 373 -8.15 27.80 1.34
C ASP A 373 -8.92 29.11 1.56
N THR A 374 -10.19 29.15 1.13
CA THR A 374 -11.08 30.30 1.23
C THR A 374 -11.82 30.39 2.58
N ASP A 375 -11.79 29.32 3.38
CA ASP A 375 -12.55 29.25 4.62
C ASP A 375 -11.95 30.14 5.69
N GLU A 376 -12.81 30.81 6.44
CA GLU A 376 -12.40 31.57 7.61
C GLU A 376 -11.80 30.61 8.65
N GLY A 377 -10.54 30.87 9.03
CA GLY A 377 -9.80 30.02 9.96
C GLY A 377 -8.90 28.97 9.31
N PHE A 378 -8.82 28.90 7.97
CA PHE A 378 -7.80 28.10 7.27
C PHE A 378 -6.38 28.46 7.70
N GLN A 379 -6.10 29.76 7.84
CA GLN A 379 -4.86 30.28 8.40
C GLN A 379 -5.19 31.23 9.56
N LEU A 380 -4.79 30.86 10.76
CA LEU A 380 -4.98 31.66 11.97
C LEU A 380 -3.63 32.17 12.48
N ALA A 381 -3.48 33.50 12.56
CA ALA A 381 -2.31 34.10 13.17
C ALA A 381 -2.31 33.85 14.68
N THR A 382 -1.23 33.31 15.22
CA THR A 382 -1.10 33.08 16.67
C THR A 382 -0.77 34.35 17.45
N GLY A 383 -0.36 35.41 16.74
CA GLY A 383 0.16 36.64 17.33
C GLY A 383 1.62 36.53 17.81
N ALA A 384 2.26 35.37 17.66
CA ALA A 384 3.68 35.17 17.90
C ALA A 384 4.51 35.61 16.70
N ARG A 385 4.79 36.92 16.62
CA ARG A 385 5.68 37.48 15.60
C ARG A 385 7.13 37.30 16.00
N ILE A 386 7.92 36.73 15.11
CA ILE A 386 9.38 36.67 15.22
C ILE A 386 9.92 37.83 14.39
N ALA A 387 10.47 38.84 15.08
CA ALA A 387 11.12 39.97 14.41
C ALA A 387 12.32 39.47 13.60
N GLU A 388 12.73 40.20 12.56
CA GLU A 388 13.89 39.91 11.68
C GLU A 388 15.06 39.28 12.44
N GLU A 389 15.12 37.94 12.48
CA GLU A 389 16.10 37.19 13.28
C GLU A 389 17.06 36.43 12.35
N ARG A 390 18.34 36.46 12.71
CA ARG A 390 19.43 35.86 11.93
C ARG A 390 19.56 34.35 12.15
N VAL A 391 18.84 33.79 13.14
CA VAL A 391 18.87 32.38 13.51
C VAL A 391 17.48 31.94 13.95
N TYR A 392 16.94 30.88 13.33
CA TYR A 392 15.63 30.31 13.67
C TYR A 392 15.58 28.83 13.27
N PHE A 393 14.70 28.06 13.90
CA PHE A 393 14.59 26.63 13.63
C PHE A 393 13.15 26.13 13.75
N ASP A 394 12.87 25.06 13.03
CA ASP A 394 11.69 24.22 13.16
C ASP A 394 12.19 22.80 13.49
N ALA A 395 12.13 22.42 14.76
CA ALA A 395 12.63 21.14 15.26
C ALA A 395 11.46 20.27 15.71
N TYR A 396 11.50 19.00 15.31
CA TYR A 396 10.42 18.05 15.61
C TYR A 396 10.92 16.92 16.50
N ARG A 397 10.00 16.43 17.34
CA ARG A 397 10.15 15.24 18.16
C ARG A 397 8.85 14.46 18.13
N ILE A 398 8.94 13.17 17.84
CA ILE A 398 7.78 12.30 17.65
C ILE A 398 7.67 11.32 18.82
N SER A 399 8.79 10.95 19.45
CA SER A 399 8.78 10.16 20.69
C SER A 399 8.15 10.91 21.86
N ASN A 400 7.33 10.18 22.64
CA ASN A 400 6.80 10.65 23.91
C ASN A 400 7.94 11.14 24.81
N TRP A 401 7.77 12.34 25.36
CA TRP A 401 8.69 12.95 26.30
C TRP A 401 7.96 13.22 27.61
N SER A 402 8.43 12.60 28.69
CA SER A 402 7.77 12.62 29.99
C SER A 402 8.68 13.12 31.12
N ASN A 403 9.90 13.52 30.81
CA ASN A 403 10.91 13.90 31.80
C ASN A 403 10.96 15.42 31.95
N ALA A 404 11.12 15.94 33.17
CA ALA A 404 11.46 17.35 33.35
C ALA A 404 12.94 17.56 33.00
N GLY A 405 13.26 18.33 31.95
CA GLY A 405 14.65 18.54 31.52
C GLY A 405 14.81 19.25 30.18
N ILE A 406 16.02 19.16 29.60
CA ILE A 406 16.31 19.62 28.23
C ILE A 406 15.64 18.67 27.23
N ILE A 407 14.91 19.23 26.27
CA ILE A 407 14.21 18.48 25.22
C ILE A 407 15.20 18.24 24.08
N SER A 408 15.56 16.99 23.82
CA SER A 408 16.20 16.61 22.56
C SER A 408 15.16 16.48 21.44
N PHE A 409 15.60 16.63 20.20
CA PHE A 409 14.77 16.55 19.01
C PHE A 409 15.27 15.43 18.10
N GLU A 410 14.38 14.91 17.25
CA GLU A 410 14.71 13.85 16.30
C GLU A 410 15.14 14.41 14.95
N GLY A 411 14.86 15.68 14.69
CA GLY A 411 15.32 16.38 13.52
C GLY A 411 14.90 17.85 13.49
N THR A 412 15.32 18.52 12.42
CA THR A 412 14.90 19.87 12.07
C THR A 412 14.43 19.90 10.63
N GLU A 413 13.31 20.57 10.37
CA GLU A 413 12.88 20.96 9.03
C GLU A 413 13.54 22.26 8.58
N LEU A 414 13.83 23.14 9.55
CA LEU A 414 14.55 24.40 9.37
C LEU A 414 15.55 24.56 10.51
N ASN A 415 16.75 25.05 10.21
CA ASN A 415 17.76 25.41 11.21
C ASN A 415 18.68 26.51 10.67
N MET A 416 18.08 27.65 10.32
CA MET A 416 18.82 28.76 9.74
C MET A 416 19.79 29.34 10.77
N GLY A 417 21.04 29.53 10.36
CA GLY A 417 22.12 29.99 11.24
C GLY A 417 22.72 28.89 12.12
N ASN A 418 22.31 27.63 11.96
CA ASN A 418 22.82 26.46 12.69
C ASN A 418 22.80 26.64 14.23
N GLY A 419 21.85 27.41 14.74
CA GLY A 419 21.74 27.67 16.18
C GLY A 419 21.23 26.47 16.96
N MET A 420 20.45 25.58 16.35
CA MET A 420 19.83 24.46 17.04
C MET A 420 20.65 23.17 16.92
N ASP A 421 21.10 22.63 18.06
CA ASP A 421 21.60 21.26 18.15
C ASP A 421 20.45 20.33 18.53
N VAL A 422 20.03 19.49 17.58
CA VAL A 422 18.90 18.56 17.75
C VAL A 422 19.19 17.47 18.78
N ASN A 423 20.45 17.02 18.91
CA ASN A 423 20.80 15.90 19.78
C ASN A 423 20.83 16.35 21.23
N THR A 424 21.39 17.53 21.48
CA THR A 424 21.52 18.09 22.83
C THR A 424 20.30 18.91 23.23
N GLY A 425 19.50 19.38 22.27
CA GLY A 425 18.38 20.29 22.52
C GLY A 425 18.81 21.73 22.79
N ILE A 426 20.10 22.05 22.59
CA ILE A 426 20.67 23.36 22.92
C ILE A 426 20.52 24.29 21.71
N PHE A 427 19.97 25.48 21.96
CA PHE A 427 19.90 26.56 20.99
C PHE A 427 20.93 27.65 21.29
N THR A 428 21.72 28.03 20.30
CA THR A 428 22.78 29.05 20.38
C THR A 428 22.43 30.22 19.48
N ALA A 429 22.33 31.42 20.05
CA ALA A 429 22.08 32.66 19.33
C ALA A 429 23.35 33.54 19.26
N PRO A 430 23.62 34.25 18.14
CA PRO A 430 24.91 34.91 17.89
C PRO A 430 25.09 36.30 18.52
N LEU A 431 24.22 36.75 19.44
CA LEU A 431 24.27 38.11 20.01
C LEU A 431 24.09 38.12 21.54
N ASP A 432 24.96 38.88 22.23
CA ASP A 432 25.03 39.05 23.69
C ASP A 432 23.93 39.98 24.30
N GLU A 433 22.96 40.43 23.51
CA GLU A 433 21.92 41.35 24.00
C GLU A 433 20.68 40.61 24.52
N ARG A 434 20.17 41.05 25.69
CA ARG A 434 18.90 40.57 26.27
C ARG A 434 17.77 40.70 25.25
N ARG A 435 17.29 39.57 24.73
CA ARG A 435 16.03 39.48 24.00
C ARG A 435 15.10 38.46 24.63
N THR A 436 13.80 38.68 24.43
CA THR A 436 12.74 37.81 24.91
C THR A 436 12.60 36.65 23.93
N PHE A 437 12.93 35.44 24.36
CA PHE A 437 12.63 34.24 23.57
C PHE A 437 11.11 34.00 23.61
N ARG A 438 10.45 34.09 22.46
CA ARG A 438 9.05 33.65 22.31
C ARG A 438 9.05 32.31 21.62
N SER A 439 9.21 31.25 22.40
CA SER A 439 8.92 29.91 21.90
C SER A 439 7.47 29.57 22.22
N PRO A 440 6.62 29.36 21.21
CA PRO A 440 5.49 28.46 21.40
C PRO A 440 6.08 27.04 21.54
N VAL A 441 6.51 26.65 22.74
CA VAL A 441 6.74 25.22 23.02
C VAL A 441 5.36 24.57 22.95
N LEU A 442 5.07 23.89 21.85
CA LEU A 442 3.83 23.13 21.72
C LEU A 442 4.13 21.63 21.68
N ILE A 443 3.67 20.96 22.72
CA ILE A 443 3.50 19.51 22.76
C ILE A 443 2.35 19.19 21.81
N GLY A 444 2.64 18.53 20.70
CA GLY A 444 1.62 17.97 19.82
C GLY A 444 0.87 16.84 20.54
N LEU A 445 -0.10 17.18 21.39
CA LEU A 445 -1.03 16.19 21.93
C LEU A 445 -2.02 15.82 20.84
N HIS A 446 -1.74 14.72 20.15
CA HIS A 446 -2.76 14.04 19.37
C HIS A 446 -3.71 13.35 20.35
N GLN A 447 -4.71 14.08 20.85
CA GLN A 447 -6.04 13.57 21.20
C GLN A 447 -6.92 14.67 21.83
N SER A 448 -8.08 14.92 21.22
CA SER A 448 -9.35 15.18 21.92
C SER A 448 -9.32 16.16 23.11
N SER A 449 -8.80 17.38 22.93
CA SER A 449 -8.96 18.44 23.93
C SER A 449 -9.25 19.77 23.25
N THR A 450 -10.43 20.32 23.52
CA THR A 450 -10.92 21.61 23.02
C THR A 450 -10.32 22.81 23.75
N GLU A 451 -9.12 22.71 24.32
CA GLU A 451 -8.49 23.84 25.00
C GLU A 451 -6.94 23.80 24.87
N PRO A 452 -6.29 24.88 24.39
CA PRO A 452 -4.84 24.96 24.34
C PRO A 452 -4.26 25.24 25.74
N GLN A 453 -3.38 24.36 26.21
CA GLN A 453 -2.52 24.66 27.36
C GLN A 453 -1.34 25.51 26.91
N TYR A 454 -1.19 26.68 27.52
CA TYR A 454 -0.03 27.56 27.37
C TYR A 454 0.93 27.31 28.53
N ASP A 455 2.07 26.68 28.29
CA ASP A 455 3.17 26.70 29.26
C ASP A 455 4.02 27.95 29.04
N VAL A 456 3.93 28.90 29.98
CA VAL A 456 4.78 30.09 30.02
C VAL A 456 6.13 29.67 30.59
N LEU A 457 7.17 29.59 29.73
CA LEU A 457 8.55 29.54 30.19
C LEU A 457 8.87 30.84 30.95
N LYS A 458 8.84 30.79 32.29
CA LYS A 458 9.35 31.86 33.16
C LYS A 458 10.83 31.62 33.41
N GLU A 459 11.69 32.41 32.79
CA GLU A 459 13.11 32.45 33.16
C GLU A 459 13.30 33.35 34.41
N ARG A 460 13.98 32.82 35.43
CA ARG A 460 14.45 33.59 36.59
C ARG A 460 15.96 33.75 36.44
N ALA A 461 16.41 34.87 35.88
CA ALA A 461 17.82 35.20 35.80
C ALA A 461 18.35 35.55 37.20
N THR A 462 19.12 34.66 37.82
CA THR A 462 19.92 34.99 39.01
C THR A 462 21.37 35.15 38.59
N ALA A 463 21.90 36.37 38.74
CA ALA A 463 23.33 36.60 38.73
C ALA A 463 23.90 36.08 40.06
N GLU A 464 24.68 35.00 40.04
CA GLU A 464 25.49 34.61 41.19
C GLU A 464 26.92 35.14 41.00
N GLU A 465 27.28 36.13 41.83
CA GLU A 465 28.67 36.55 42.03
C GLU A 465 29.47 35.38 42.62
N ALA A 466 30.57 35.00 41.96
CA ALA A 466 31.46 33.95 42.42
C ALA A 466 32.10 34.32 43.78
N LYS A 467 31.73 33.60 44.85
CA LYS A 467 32.49 33.57 46.11
C LYS A 467 33.20 32.22 46.28
N GLY A 468 34.53 32.29 46.20
CA GLY A 468 35.47 31.48 46.98
C GLY A 468 35.67 30.02 46.57
N ALA A 469 36.76 29.74 45.86
CA ALA A 469 37.44 28.45 45.94
C ALA A 469 38.44 28.47 47.13
N PRO A 470 38.64 27.37 47.87
CA PRO A 470 39.70 27.28 48.87
C PRO A 470 41.06 26.97 48.19
N GLU A 471 42.10 27.65 48.67
CA GLU A 471 43.51 27.41 48.32
C GLU A 471 43.98 26.02 48.77
N SER A 472 44.74 25.34 47.91
CA SER A 472 45.78 24.41 48.36
C SER A 472 47.07 24.58 47.55
N SER A 473 48.03 25.23 48.20
CA SER A 473 49.47 24.92 48.27
C SER A 473 50.36 24.81 47.02
N ALA A 474 51.46 25.59 47.12
CA ALA A 474 52.85 25.31 46.70
C ALA A 474 53.40 26.00 45.42
N GLU A 475 53.84 27.27 45.58
CA GLU A 475 55.24 27.79 45.52
C GLU A 475 56.26 27.34 44.42
N PRO A 476 57.35 28.12 44.15
CA PRO A 476 57.42 29.12 43.08
C PRO A 476 58.60 28.90 42.11
N ARG A 477 58.66 29.64 40.97
CA ARG A 477 59.93 29.98 40.29
C ARG A 477 59.82 31.15 39.30
N HIS A 478 60.91 31.91 39.27
CA HIS A 478 61.19 33.20 38.62
C HIS A 478 61.02 33.29 37.08
N GLY A 479 60.79 34.50 36.58
CA GLY A 479 61.16 34.92 35.22
C GLY A 479 60.58 36.27 34.79
N HIS A 480 61.44 37.14 34.27
CA HIS A 480 61.22 38.55 33.90
C HIS A 480 60.41 38.77 32.60
N ASP A 481 59.88 39.99 32.52
CA ASP A 481 59.76 40.88 31.34
C ASP A 481 58.50 40.95 30.45
N THR A 482 57.88 42.14 30.55
CA THR A 482 57.36 43.05 29.51
C THR A 482 56.89 42.50 28.16
N ASP A 483 55.60 42.66 27.81
CA ASP A 483 55.10 43.74 26.96
C ASP A 483 53.57 43.65 26.78
N ARG A 484 52.95 44.78 26.46
CA ARG A 484 51.52 45.08 26.55
C ARG A 484 50.92 45.11 25.14
N THR A 485 50.03 44.17 24.81
CA THR A 485 49.04 44.35 23.75
C THR A 485 47.68 43.83 24.21
N ASP A 486 46.71 44.74 24.26
CA ASP A 486 45.30 44.49 24.55
C ASP A 486 44.73 43.45 23.58
N GLY A 487 44.47 42.26 24.11
CA GLY A 487 43.64 41.24 23.51
C GLY A 487 42.73 40.67 24.59
N ARG A 488 41.60 41.32 24.86
CA ARG A 488 40.51 40.67 25.60
C ARG A 488 39.93 39.58 24.70
N ALA A 489 40.50 38.39 24.80
CA ALA A 489 39.82 37.16 24.44
C ALA A 489 38.57 37.06 25.32
N ALA A 490 37.41 37.38 24.74
CA ALA A 490 36.14 36.97 25.31
C ALA A 490 36.04 35.45 25.12
N GLY A 491 36.32 34.70 26.18
CA GLY A 491 35.97 33.28 26.22
C GLY A 491 34.45 33.10 26.13
N PRO A 492 33.96 31.95 25.66
CA PRO A 492 32.53 31.69 25.58
C PRO A 492 31.93 31.75 27.00
N VAL A 493 31.08 32.74 27.24
CA VAL A 493 30.23 32.77 28.43
C VAL A 493 29.08 31.82 28.17
N SER A 494 29.06 30.69 28.88
CA SER A 494 27.94 29.76 28.89
C SER A 494 26.72 30.46 29.49
N ALA A 495 25.66 30.63 28.70
CA ALA A 495 24.43 31.28 29.12
C ALA A 495 23.24 30.30 29.04
N SER A 496 22.55 30.19 30.19
CA SER A 496 21.22 29.67 30.47
C SER A 496 20.86 28.23 30.07
N LEU A 497 20.80 27.35 31.09
CA LEU A 497 19.99 26.12 31.05
C LEU A 497 18.49 26.48 30.95
N CYS A 498 17.84 26.10 29.85
CA CYS A 498 16.38 25.96 29.84
C CYS A 498 15.99 24.69 30.61
N THR A 499 15.38 24.84 31.79
CA THR A 499 14.81 23.71 32.54
C THR A 499 13.29 23.80 32.52
N VAL A 500 12.63 22.84 31.85
CA VAL A 500 11.18 22.65 31.92
C VAL A 500 10.85 21.99 33.26
N ARG A 501 10.06 22.64 34.12
CA ARG A 501 9.51 22.02 35.34
C ARG A 501 8.02 21.77 35.15
N ASN A 502 7.59 20.52 35.26
CA ASN A 502 6.18 20.19 35.47
C ASN A 502 5.74 20.81 36.81
N GLY A 503 4.80 21.75 36.77
CA GLY A 503 4.10 22.20 37.97
C GLY A 503 3.05 21.16 38.36
N SER A 504 3.23 20.49 39.49
CA SER A 504 2.13 19.79 40.14
C SER A 504 1.18 20.81 40.79
N LEU A 505 -0.12 20.51 40.76
CA LEU A 505 -1.27 21.25 41.31
C LEU A 505 -1.02 22.02 42.61
#